data_AF-A0A850NJT5-F1
#
_entry.id   AF-A0A850NJT5-F1
#
_cell.length_a   1.000
_cell.length_b   1.000
_cell.length_c   1.000
_cell.angle_alpha   90.00
_cell.angle_beta   90.00
_cell.angle_gamma   90.00
#
_symmetry.space_group_name_H-M   'P 1'
#
loop_
_entity.id
_entity.type
_entity.pdbx_description
1 polymer ?
#
loop_
_entity_poly.entity_id
_entity_poly.type
_entity_poly.pdbx_seq_one_letter_code
_entity_poly.pdbx_strand_id
1 'polypeptide(L)'
;MLGGLPQEQERGLGGWQAEAPVLAELFGLVSASLAAMAVVAGGLEVNQAAIAANLEASGLDAEIGESVAIVNALLASLRRS
;
A
#
# COMPACT_ATOMS: atom_id res chain seq x y z
N MET A 1 22.61 11.18 -0.83
CA MET A 1 22.34 11.27 -2.29
C MET A 1 22.23 12.71 -2.75
N LEU A 2 21.18 13.47 -2.41
CA LEU A 2 20.99 14.82 -2.98
C LEU A 2 22.10 15.83 -2.62
N GLY A 3 22.71 15.72 -1.44
CA GLY A 3 23.83 16.57 -1.02
C GLY A 3 25.14 16.33 -1.78
N GLY A 4 25.26 15.22 -2.52
CA GLY A 4 26.40 14.94 -3.40
C GLY A 4 26.18 15.42 -4.83
N LEU A 5 25.02 15.99 -5.19
CA LEU A 5 24.75 16.44 -6.56
C LEU A 5 25.62 17.62 -7.05
N PRO A 6 26.00 18.61 -6.21
CA PRO A 6 26.96 19.62 -6.61
C PRO A 6 28.36 18.99 -6.78
N GLN A 7 28.89 18.96 -8.00
CA GLN A 7 30.24 18.47 -8.32
C GLN A 7 31.05 19.61 -8.96
N GLU A 8 32.26 19.86 -8.47
CA GLU A 8 33.17 20.89 -9.01
C GLU A 8 33.81 20.45 -10.34
N GLN A 9 33.66 21.28 -11.37
CA GLN A 9 34.33 21.20 -12.69
C GLN A 9 34.48 19.76 -13.26
N GLU A 10 35.71 19.28 -13.46
CA GLU A 10 35.98 18.00 -14.15
C GLU A 10 35.90 16.77 -13.22
N ARG A 11 36.08 16.95 -11.90
CA ARG A 11 35.89 15.91 -10.87
C ARG A 11 35.95 16.53 -9.47
N GLY A 12 34.80 16.72 -8.84
CA GLY A 12 34.71 17.20 -7.45
C GLY A 12 35.39 16.24 -6.47
N LEU A 13 36.10 16.79 -5.47
CA LEU A 13 36.66 16.01 -4.38
C LEU A 13 35.58 15.74 -3.32
N GLY A 14 35.39 14.47 -2.95
CA GLY A 14 34.54 14.04 -1.83
C GLY A 14 33.13 13.60 -2.24
N GLY A 15 32.46 14.34 -3.12
CA GLY A 15 31.10 13.99 -3.58
C GLY A 15 31.06 12.67 -4.34
N TRP A 16 31.88 12.55 -5.39
CA TRP A 16 31.99 11.34 -6.21
C TRP A 16 32.43 10.09 -5.41
N GLN A 17 33.38 10.22 -4.48
CA GLN A 17 33.84 9.10 -3.64
C GLN A 17 32.79 8.67 -2.61
N ALA A 18 31.92 9.59 -2.17
CA ALA A 18 30.84 9.30 -1.23
C ALA A 18 29.63 8.62 -1.91
N GLU A 19 29.48 8.73 -3.23
CA GLU A 19 28.32 8.18 -3.96
C GLU A 19 28.35 6.64 -4.04
N ALA A 20 29.49 6.05 -4.38
CA ALA A 20 29.62 4.61 -4.60
C ALA A 20 29.16 3.73 -3.40
N PRO A 21 29.62 3.98 -2.15
CA PRO A 21 29.15 3.20 -1.01
C PRO A 21 27.65 3.42 -0.74
N VAL A 22 27.15 4.65 -0.88
CA VAL A 22 25.73 4.94 -0.63
C VAL A 22 24.83 4.30 -1.70
N LEU A 23 25.26 4.25 -2.97
CA LEU A 23 24.54 3.51 -4.01
C LEU A 23 24.49 2.02 -3.70
N ALA A 24 25.62 1.43 -3.31
CA ALA A 24 25.69 0.02 -2.94
C ALA A 24 24.77 -0.31 -1.76
N GLU A 25 24.76 0.52 -0.72
CA GLU A 25 23.86 0.39 0.43
C GLU A 25 22.38 0.48 0.02
N LEU A 26 22.03 1.44 -0.84
CA LEU A 26 20.65 1.60 -1.32
C LEU A 26 20.17 0.38 -2.12
N PHE A 27 21.00 -0.11 -3.06
CA PHE A 27 20.65 -1.31 -3.81
C PHE A 27 20.53 -2.54 -2.91
N GLY A 28 21.43 -2.67 -1.92
CA GLY A 28 21.35 -3.72 -0.91
C GLY A 28 20.05 -3.67 -0.12
N LEU A 29 19.71 -2.49 0.41
CA LEU A 29 18.49 -2.28 1.21
C LEU A 29 17.23 -2.57 0.40
N VAL A 30 17.14 -2.05 -0.82
CA VAL A 30 15.99 -2.27 -1.70
C VAL A 30 15.87 -3.75 -2.06
N SER A 31 16.97 -4.40 -2.47
CA SER A 31 16.95 -5.82 -2.82
C SER A 31 16.51 -6.70 -1.65
N ALA A 32 17.05 -6.46 -0.45
CA ALA A 32 16.69 -7.21 0.75
C ALA A 32 15.22 -6.98 1.14
N SER A 33 14.76 -5.73 1.05
CA SER A 33 13.37 -5.37 1.36
C SER A 33 12.39 -6.04 0.39
N LEU A 34 12.69 -6.03 -0.90
CA LEU A 34 11.88 -6.71 -1.92
C LEU A 34 11.88 -8.23 -1.73
N ALA A 35 13.03 -8.83 -1.42
CA ALA A 35 13.12 -10.26 -1.15
C ALA A 35 12.28 -10.67 0.07
N ALA A 36 12.34 -9.90 1.16
CA ALA A 36 11.51 -10.12 2.33
C ALA A 36 10.01 -9.98 1.99
N MET A 37 9.63 -8.96 1.22
CA MET A 37 8.24 -8.77 0.79
C MET A 37 7.73 -9.89 -0.12
N ALA A 38 8.59 -10.47 -0.97
CA ALA A 38 8.20 -11.62 -1.77
C ALA A 38 7.84 -12.84 -0.90
N VAL A 39 8.58 -13.07 0.19
CA VAL A 39 8.27 -14.13 1.16
C VAL A 39 6.94 -13.86 1.85
N VAL A 40 6.74 -12.64 2.35
CA VAL A 40 5.47 -12.24 3.00
C VAL A 40 4.29 -12.40 2.05
N ALA A 41 4.40 -11.88 0.83
CA ALA A 41 3.34 -11.96 -0.17
C ALA A 41 3.03 -13.40 -0.58
N GLY A 42 4.06 -14.25 -0.72
CA GLY A 42 3.89 -15.66 -1.07
C GLY A 42 3.29 -16.52 0.05
N GLY A 43 3.51 -16.13 1.31
CA GLY A 43 3.04 -16.86 2.49
C GLY A 43 1.87 -16.20 3.24
N LEU A 44 1.28 -15.14 2.69
CA LEU A 44 0.24 -14.40 3.38
C LEU A 44 -1.05 -15.23 3.52
N GLU A 45 -1.41 -15.58 4.74
CA GLU A 45 -2.67 -16.22 5.06
C GLU A 45 -3.74 -15.18 5.40
N VAL A 46 -4.89 -15.25 4.71
CA VAL A 46 -6.01 -14.34 4.92
C VAL A 46 -7.05 -14.99 5.84
N ASN A 47 -7.21 -14.46 7.05
CA ASN A 47 -8.26 -14.88 7.96
C ASN A 47 -9.58 -14.13 7.66
N GLN A 48 -10.41 -14.75 6.84
CA GLN A 48 -11.71 -14.18 6.44
C GLN A 48 -12.67 -13.99 7.63
N ALA A 49 -12.64 -14.86 8.64
CA ALA A 49 -13.49 -14.75 9.82
C ALA A 49 -13.12 -13.51 10.65
N ALA A 50 -11.83 -13.23 10.81
CA ALA A 50 -11.37 -12.02 11.47
C ALA A 50 -11.74 -10.75 10.67
N ILE A 51 -11.66 -10.80 9.34
CA ILE A 51 -12.11 -9.69 8.47
C ILE A 51 -13.60 -9.42 8.67
N ALA A 52 -14.44 -10.46 8.66
CA ALA A 52 -15.88 -10.32 8.85
C ALA A 52 -16.22 -9.73 10.23
N ALA A 53 -15.59 -10.24 11.30
CA ALA A 53 -15.79 -9.72 12.65
C ALA A 53 -15.36 -8.24 12.78
N ASN A 54 -14.24 -7.86 12.15
CA ASN A 54 -13.79 -6.47 12.14
C ASN A 54 -14.74 -5.57 11.34
N LEU A 55 -15.31 -6.06 10.24
CA LEU A 55 -16.26 -5.32 9.43
C LEU A 55 -17.57 -5.07 10.19
N GLU A 56 -18.10 -6.09 10.87
CA GLU A 56 -19.27 -5.97 11.75
C GLU A 56 -19.01 -4.95 12.86
N ALA A 57 -17.85 -5.05 13.52
CA ALA A 57 -17.46 -4.11 14.58
C ALA A 57 -17.26 -2.66 14.09
N SER A 58 -16.92 -2.47 12.81
CA SER A 58 -16.70 -1.14 12.23
C SER A 58 -17.99 -0.38 11.90
N GLY A 59 -19.14 -1.07 11.84
CA GLY A 59 -20.42 -0.47 11.42
C GLY A 59 -20.55 -0.20 9.92
N LEU A 60 -19.50 -0.44 9.12
CA LEU A 60 -19.49 -0.28 7.65
C LEU A 60 -20.37 -1.32 6.92
N ASP A 61 -20.70 -2.44 7.57
CA ASP A 61 -21.63 -3.43 7.00
C ASP A 61 -23.01 -2.80 6.66
N ALA A 62 -23.41 -1.77 7.41
CA ALA A 62 -24.63 -1.03 7.16
C ALA A 62 -24.59 -0.17 5.88
N GLU A 63 -23.41 0.23 5.40
CA GLU A 63 -23.24 1.11 4.23
C GLU A 63 -23.39 0.33 2.91
N ILE A 64 -23.01 -0.96 2.88
CA ILE A 64 -23.37 -1.88 1.78
C ILE A 64 -24.87 -2.24 1.85
N GLY A 65 -25.46 -2.24 3.06
CA GLY A 65 -26.89 -2.47 3.32
C GLY A 65 -27.84 -1.41 2.77
N GLU A 66 -27.35 -0.21 2.42
CA GLU A 66 -28.19 0.87 1.88
C GLU A 66 -28.83 0.49 0.53
N SER A 67 -28.16 -0.36 -0.25
CA SER A 67 -28.69 -0.91 -1.51
C SER A 67 -30.01 -1.67 -1.32
N VAL A 68 -30.14 -2.43 -0.23
CA VAL A 68 -31.38 -3.17 0.09
C VAL A 68 -32.51 -2.20 0.44
N ALA A 69 -32.21 -1.14 1.20
CA ALA A 69 -33.18 -0.12 1.54
C ALA A 69 -33.67 0.63 0.29
N ILE A 70 -32.77 0.99 -0.62
CA ILE A 70 -33.09 1.66 -1.90
C ILE A 70 -33.94 0.76 -2.80
N VAL A 71 -33.56 -0.52 -2.96
CA VAL A 71 -34.33 -1.49 -3.76
C VAL A 71 -35.73 -1.68 -3.18
N ASN A 72 -35.86 -1.82 -1.86
CA ASN A 72 -37.16 -1.94 -1.21
C ASN A 72 -38.03 -0.68 -1.41
N ALA A 73 -37.43 0.51 -1.35
CA ALA A 73 -38.13 1.77 -1.61
C ALA A 73 -38.67 1.86 -3.06
N LEU A 74 -37.86 1.45 -4.04
CA LEU A 74 -38.24 1.37 -5.46
C LEU A 74 -39.36 0.36 -5.72
N LEU A 75 -39.26 -0.85 -5.16
CA LEU A 75 -40.30 -1.86 -5.28
C LEU A 75 -41.61 -1.40 -4.65
N ALA A 76 -41.54 -0.68 -3.52
CA ALA A 76 -42.71 -0.13 -2.87
C ALA A 76 -43.37 1.00 -3.69
N SER A 77 -42.60 1.81 -4.44
CA SER A 77 -43.18 2.84 -5.33
C SER A 77 -43.88 2.23 -6.54
N LEU A 78 -43.30 1.18 -7.14
CA LEU A 78 -43.87 0.47 -8.30
C LEU A 78 -45.17 -0.27 -7.97
N ARG A 79 -45.34 -0.73 -6.73
CA ARG A 79 -46.59 -1.38 -6.29
C ARG A 79 -47.74 -0.40 -6.01
N ARG A 80 -47.47 0.91 -5.97
CA ARG A 80 -48.47 1.97 -5.71
C ARG A 80 -48.97 2.67 -6.98
N SER A 81 -48.40 2.34 -8.15
CA SER A 81 -48.85 2.80 -9.49
C SER A 81 -49.70 1.74 -10.17
#